data_AF-A0A7U6J4R8-F1
#
_entry.id   AF-A0A7U6J4R8-F1
#
_cell.length_a   1.000
_cell.length_b   1.000
_cell.length_c   1.000
_cell.angle_alpha   90.00
_cell.angle_beta   90.00
_cell.angle_gamma   90.00
#
_symmetry.space_group_name_H-M   'P 1'
#
loop_
_entity.id
_entity.type
_entity.pdbx_description
1 polymer ?
#
loop_
_entity_poly.entity_id
_entity_poly.type
_entity_poly.pdbx_seq_one_letter_code
_entity_poly.pdbx_strand_id
1 'polypeptide(L)'
;MDIYEDKLDKAVVAFNEGFTSQAAKKRTFDLINCAYDFLKTQFQDEILALRNQATDDGKKNELTELYWSIPYLHNWKDKHDSLFSLYPSFIEKMNKLVSLRLAVKESEILPSMKAKTDIDKKTEQVHQTVAEIMEKRRQQYVEGLELAQLFNGLNVSVNAHEVVNDKGTRFIRYFFYLNGKLTALNMIMAIAYEHHKPAV
;
A
#
# COMPACT_ATOMS: atom_id res chain seq x y z
N MET A 1 -5.43 -12.29 23.47
CA MET A 1 -4.42 -12.64 22.45
C MET A 1 -3.27 -11.67 22.62
N ASP A 2 -2.04 -12.17 22.79
CA ASP A 2 -0.84 -11.34 22.92
C ASP A 2 -0.68 -10.46 21.67
N ILE A 3 -0.32 -9.17 21.83
CA ILE A 3 -0.22 -8.22 20.72
C ILE A 3 0.88 -8.66 19.76
N TYR A 4 1.97 -9.23 20.28
CA TYR A 4 3.03 -9.84 19.48
C TYR A 4 2.48 -10.92 18.54
N GLU A 5 1.76 -11.90 19.10
CA GLU A 5 1.22 -13.04 18.33
C GLU A 5 0.17 -12.57 17.31
N ASP A 6 -0.75 -11.68 17.70
CA ASP A 6 -1.76 -11.13 16.76
C ASP A 6 -1.12 -10.47 15.53
N LYS A 7 -0.05 -9.71 15.74
CA LYS A 7 0.63 -8.98 14.66
C LYS A 7 1.51 -9.90 13.82
N LEU A 8 2.18 -10.85 14.45
CA LEU A 8 2.96 -11.88 13.78
C LEU A 8 2.07 -12.74 12.89
N ASP A 9 0.96 -13.26 13.42
CA ASP A 9 0.01 -14.09 12.68
C ASP A 9 -0.55 -13.35 11.46
N LYS A 10 -0.95 -12.10 11.62
CA LYS A 10 -1.42 -11.27 10.50
C LYS A 10 -0.34 -11.05 9.44
N ALA A 11 0.90 -10.86 9.85
CA ALA A 11 2.01 -10.69 8.93
C ALA A 11 2.33 -12.01 8.17
N VAL A 12 2.25 -13.16 8.85
CA VAL A 12 2.44 -14.49 8.25
C VAL A 12 1.32 -14.80 7.26
N VAL A 13 0.06 -14.53 7.62
CA VAL A 13 -1.08 -14.68 6.71
C VAL A 13 -0.89 -13.82 5.47
N ALA A 14 -0.58 -12.52 5.63
CA ALA A 14 -0.36 -11.62 4.50
C ALA A 14 0.82 -12.04 3.61
N PHE A 15 1.88 -12.61 4.20
CA PHE A 15 3.00 -13.17 3.45
C PHE A 15 2.60 -14.41 2.64
N ASN A 16 1.85 -15.34 3.25
CA ASN A 16 1.39 -16.57 2.61
C ASN A 16 0.37 -16.33 1.50
N GLU A 17 -0.47 -15.30 1.63
CA GLU A 17 -1.40 -14.86 0.56
C GLU A 17 -0.67 -14.27 -0.66
N GLY A 18 0.61 -13.90 -0.49
CA GLY A 18 1.41 -13.26 -1.51
C GLY A 18 1.07 -11.78 -1.71
N PHE A 19 2.00 -11.03 -2.30
CA PHE A 19 1.85 -9.59 -2.48
C PHE A 19 1.41 -9.24 -3.89
N THR A 20 0.29 -8.53 -3.98
CA THR A 20 -0.26 -8.00 -5.24
C THR A 20 0.14 -6.55 -5.51
N SER A 21 0.71 -5.86 -4.52
CA SER A 21 1.13 -4.47 -4.61
C SER A 21 2.22 -4.12 -3.59
N GLN A 22 2.97 -3.05 -3.85
CA GLN A 22 3.93 -2.50 -2.89
C GLN A 22 3.25 -2.03 -1.60
N ALA A 23 2.01 -1.56 -1.68
CA ALA A 23 1.24 -1.16 -0.51
C ALA A 23 0.94 -2.34 0.42
N ALA A 24 0.61 -3.52 -0.12
CA ALA A 24 0.40 -4.74 0.68
C ALA A 24 1.70 -5.17 1.40
N LYS A 25 2.83 -5.12 0.68
CA LYS A 25 4.15 -5.41 1.24
C LYS A 25 4.53 -4.41 2.34
N LYS A 26 4.26 -3.12 2.15
CA LYS A 26 4.46 -2.08 3.18
C LYS A 26 3.62 -2.33 4.43
N ARG A 27 2.33 -2.62 4.30
CA ARG A 27 1.46 -2.94 5.45
C ARG A 27 1.96 -4.15 6.23
N THR A 28 2.54 -5.13 5.55
CA THR A 28 3.13 -6.30 6.20
C THR A 28 4.38 -5.92 7.00
N PHE A 29 5.24 -5.04 6.46
CA PHE A 29 6.35 -4.47 7.24
C PHE A 29 5.85 -3.69 8.45
N ASP A 30 4.77 -2.93 8.33
CA ASP A 30 4.19 -2.20 9.46
C ASP A 30 3.71 -3.16 10.56
N LEU A 31 3.08 -4.28 10.22
CA LEU A 31 2.70 -5.33 11.18
C LEU A 31 3.92 -5.93 11.89
N ILE A 32 4.99 -6.24 11.15
CA ILE A 32 6.25 -6.76 11.70
C ILE A 32 6.89 -5.75 12.66
N ASN A 33 6.92 -4.47 12.28
CA ASN A 33 7.46 -3.40 13.13
C ASN A 33 6.62 -3.23 14.41
N CYS A 34 5.28 -3.29 14.31
CA CYS A 34 4.43 -3.25 15.51
C CYS A 34 4.68 -4.44 16.45
N ALA A 35 4.85 -5.65 15.91
CA ALA A 35 5.19 -6.83 16.71
C ALA A 35 6.55 -6.65 17.42
N TYR A 36 7.53 -6.11 16.70
CA TYR A 36 8.85 -5.79 17.24
C TYR A 36 8.79 -4.72 18.33
N ASP A 37 8.08 -3.61 18.11
CA ASP A 37 8.01 -2.51 19.09
C ASP A 37 7.39 -3.00 20.39
N PHE A 38 6.35 -3.83 20.31
CA PHE A 38 5.74 -4.44 21.48
C PHE A 38 6.71 -5.37 22.22
N LEU A 39 7.40 -6.26 21.50
CA LEU A 39 8.38 -7.17 22.09
C LEU A 39 9.54 -6.41 22.74
N LYS A 40 10.01 -5.34 22.08
CA LYS A 40 11.04 -4.45 22.60
C LYS A 40 10.59 -3.81 23.91
N THR A 41 9.38 -3.27 23.98
CA THR A 41 8.84 -2.66 25.20
C THR A 41 8.76 -3.68 26.34
N GLN A 42 8.21 -4.87 26.10
CA GLN A 42 8.17 -5.92 27.11
C GLN A 42 9.55 -6.27 27.67
N PHE A 43 10.53 -6.41 26.77
CA PHE A 43 11.89 -6.75 27.16
C PHE A 43 12.59 -5.60 27.92
N GLN A 44 12.36 -4.36 27.48
CA GLN A 44 12.81 -3.16 28.17
C GLN A 44 12.23 -3.05 29.58
N ASP A 45 10.95 -3.36 29.76
CA ASP A 45 10.28 -3.37 31.05
C ASP A 45 10.86 -4.46 31.98
N GLU A 46 11.18 -5.64 31.44
CA GLU A 46 11.84 -6.72 32.20
C GLU A 46 13.23 -6.28 32.70
N ILE A 47 14.05 -5.68 31.82
CA ILE A 47 15.37 -5.15 32.19
C ILE A 47 15.23 -4.07 33.26
N LEU A 48 14.27 -3.15 33.10
CA LEU A 48 14.01 -2.09 34.10
C LEU A 48 13.56 -2.65 35.44
N ALA A 49 12.71 -3.68 35.45
CA ALA A 49 12.29 -4.34 36.68
C ALA A 49 13.48 -4.98 37.41
N LEU A 50 14.35 -5.68 36.70
CA LEU A 50 15.58 -6.26 37.26
C LEU A 50 16.53 -5.17 37.78
N ARG A 51 16.65 -4.07 37.04
CA ARG A 51 17.49 -2.93 37.44
C ARG A 51 17.00 -2.29 38.74
N ASN A 52 15.68 -2.12 38.88
CA ASN A 52 15.08 -1.52 40.07
C ASN A 52 15.20 -2.41 41.32
N GLN A 53 15.34 -3.72 41.14
CA GLN A 53 15.58 -4.68 42.22
C GLN A 53 17.07 -4.83 42.58
N ALA A 54 17.97 -4.39 41.70
CA ALA A 54 19.40 -4.48 41.95
C ALA A 54 19.83 -3.50 43.05
N THR A 55 20.53 -3.99 44.06
CA THR A 55 21.11 -3.17 45.14
C THR A 55 22.50 -2.67 44.79
N ASP A 56 23.24 -3.42 43.97
CA ASP A 56 24.58 -3.11 43.51
C ASP A 56 24.58 -2.15 42.31
N ASP A 57 25.40 -1.09 42.37
CA ASP A 57 25.45 -0.07 41.33
C ASP A 57 26.15 -0.55 40.04
N GLY A 58 27.08 -1.51 40.15
CA GLY A 58 27.69 -2.14 38.98
C GLY A 58 26.66 -2.86 38.13
N LYS A 59 25.83 -3.70 38.76
CA LYS A 59 24.73 -4.42 38.12
C LYS A 59 23.66 -3.48 37.55
N LYS A 60 23.35 -2.37 38.21
CA LYS A 60 22.45 -1.35 37.66
C LYS A 60 22.99 -0.75 36.37
N ASN A 61 24.30 -0.46 36.31
CA ASN A 61 24.94 0.09 35.12
C ASN A 61 24.92 -0.93 33.98
N GLU A 62 25.27 -2.20 34.22
CA GLU A 62 25.21 -3.27 33.22
C GLU A 62 23.80 -3.41 32.61
N LEU A 63 22.76 -3.42 33.45
CA LEU A 63 21.36 -3.49 32.98
C LEU A 63 20.94 -2.23 32.22
N THR A 64 21.47 -1.06 32.59
CA THR A 64 21.21 0.20 31.87
C THR A 64 21.84 0.15 30.48
N GLU A 65 23.08 -0.30 30.36
CA GLU A 65 23.74 -0.50 29.06
C GLU A 65 23.00 -1.52 28.20
N LEU A 66 22.54 -2.63 28.80
CA LEU A 66 21.76 -3.65 28.10
C LEU A 66 20.44 -3.07 27.54
N TYR A 67 19.74 -2.25 28.32
CA TYR A 67 18.49 -1.57 27.92
C TYR A 67 18.68 -0.70 26.66
N TRP A 68 19.78 0.06 26.60
CA TRP A 68 20.08 0.93 25.47
C TRP A 68 20.71 0.21 24.27
N SER A 69 21.20 -1.01 24.48
CA SER A 69 21.84 -1.82 23.44
C SER A 69 20.86 -2.52 22.49
N ILE A 70 19.55 -2.47 22.74
CA ILE A 70 18.54 -3.12 21.89
C ILE A 70 18.42 -2.38 20.55
N PRO A 71 18.87 -2.96 19.42
CA PRO A 71 18.89 -2.28 18.13
C PRO A 71 17.53 -2.36 17.45
N TYR A 72 17.27 -1.50 16.46
CA TYR A 72 16.13 -1.68 15.55
C TYR A 72 16.17 -3.05 14.87
N LEU A 73 14.98 -3.61 14.58
CA LEU A 73 14.86 -4.94 13.96
C LEU A 73 15.72 -5.14 12.71
N HIS A 74 15.78 -4.15 11.82
CA HIS A 74 16.58 -4.23 10.58
C HIS A 74 18.10 -4.19 10.81
N ASN A 75 18.54 -3.84 12.01
CA ASN A 75 19.95 -3.83 12.43
C ASN A 75 20.30 -5.04 13.30
N TRP A 76 19.34 -5.92 13.60
CA TRP A 76 19.58 -7.16 14.32
C TRP A 76 20.53 -8.08 13.52
N LYS A 77 21.44 -8.74 14.24
CA LYS A 77 22.58 -9.53 13.73
C LYS A 77 23.01 -10.50 14.82
N ASP A 78 23.74 -11.56 14.47
CA ASP A 78 24.21 -12.63 15.35
C ASP A 78 24.94 -12.14 16.62
N LYS A 79 25.66 -11.02 16.53
CA LYS A 79 26.31 -10.41 17.71
C LYS A 79 25.34 -10.01 18.82
N HIS A 80 24.08 -9.71 18.48
CA HIS A 80 23.05 -9.36 19.45
C HIS A 80 22.50 -10.61 20.13
N ASP A 81 22.41 -11.75 19.43
CA ASP A 81 22.07 -13.03 20.05
C ASP A 81 23.09 -13.38 21.15
N SER A 82 24.39 -13.16 20.90
CA SER A 82 25.42 -13.32 21.93
C SER A 82 25.24 -12.35 23.10
N LEU A 83 24.93 -11.08 22.82
CA LEU A 83 24.72 -10.04 23.84
C LEU A 83 23.52 -10.34 24.74
N PHE A 84 22.44 -10.88 24.17
CA PHE A 84 21.20 -11.19 24.88
C PHE A 84 21.07 -12.67 25.23
N SER A 85 22.17 -13.43 25.24
CA SER A 85 22.20 -14.89 25.42
C SER A 85 21.48 -15.39 26.69
N LEU A 86 21.36 -14.55 27.72
CA LEU A 86 20.60 -14.83 28.93
C LEU A 86 19.07 -14.79 28.73
N TYR A 87 18.58 -14.37 27.56
CA TYR A 87 17.17 -14.20 27.23
C TYR A 87 16.81 -14.98 25.95
N PRO A 88 16.90 -16.33 25.98
CA PRO A 88 16.71 -17.15 24.79
C PRO A 88 15.32 -17.03 24.16
N SER A 89 14.27 -16.83 24.98
CA SER A 89 12.90 -16.62 24.49
C SER A 89 12.76 -15.32 23.69
N PHE A 90 13.41 -14.24 24.14
CA PHE A 90 13.44 -12.97 23.41
C PHE A 90 14.18 -13.12 22.08
N ILE A 91 15.34 -13.79 22.08
CA ILE A 91 16.12 -14.07 20.87
C ILE A 91 15.30 -14.88 19.87
N GLU A 92 14.62 -15.94 20.30
CA GLU A 92 13.80 -16.77 19.42
C GLU A 92 12.71 -15.93 18.73
N LYS A 93 11.99 -15.11 19.50
CA LYS A 93 10.94 -14.21 18.97
C LYS A 93 11.50 -13.16 18.02
N MET A 94 12.67 -12.60 18.32
CA MET A 94 13.38 -11.65 17.46
C MET A 94 13.80 -12.29 16.14
N ASN A 95 14.40 -13.48 16.19
CA ASN A 95 14.85 -14.20 15.00
C ASN A 95 13.68 -14.58 14.09
N LYS A 96 12.52 -14.97 14.64
CA LYS A 96 11.28 -15.16 13.85
C LYS A 96 10.90 -13.89 13.07
N LEU A 97 10.92 -12.72 13.71
CA LEU A 97 10.61 -11.45 13.06
C LEU A 97 11.65 -11.07 12.00
N VAL A 98 12.95 -11.28 12.27
CA VAL A 98 14.03 -11.02 11.32
C VAL A 98 13.88 -11.91 10.07
N SER A 99 13.67 -13.21 10.26
CA SER A 99 13.46 -14.16 9.17
C SER A 99 12.24 -13.79 8.32
N LEU A 100 11.09 -13.50 8.96
CA LEU A 100 9.89 -13.07 8.25
C LEU A 100 10.14 -11.77 7.48
N ARG A 101 10.84 -10.80 8.07
CA ARG A 101 11.16 -9.53 7.42
C ARG A 101 12.04 -9.73 6.18
N LEU A 102 13.02 -10.64 6.23
CA LEU A 102 13.86 -10.99 5.08
C LEU A 102 13.02 -11.66 3.99
N ALA A 103 12.19 -12.64 4.35
CA ALA A 103 11.30 -13.31 3.41
C ALA A 103 10.34 -12.33 2.72
N VAL A 104 9.71 -11.43 3.47
CA VAL A 104 8.85 -10.37 2.92
C VAL A 104 9.65 -9.41 2.03
N LYS A 105 10.91 -9.11 2.35
CA LYS A 105 11.76 -8.26 1.50
C LYS A 105 12.06 -8.92 0.16
N GLU A 106 12.36 -10.21 0.16
CA GLU A 106 12.75 -10.99 -1.01
C GLU A 106 11.57 -11.44 -1.86
N SER A 107 10.36 -11.48 -1.30
CA SER A 107 9.16 -11.87 -2.02
C SER A 107 8.89 -10.98 -3.24
N GLU A 108 8.56 -11.61 -4.36
CA GLU A 108 8.10 -10.90 -5.55
C GLU A 108 6.69 -10.34 -5.36
N ILE A 109 6.41 -9.25 -6.08
CA ILE A 109 5.06 -8.71 -6.17
C ILE A 109 4.51 -9.20 -7.48
N LEU A 110 3.57 -10.15 -7.40
CA LEU A 110 2.86 -10.64 -8.56
C LEU A 110 1.63 -9.76 -8.71
N PRO A 111 1.59 -8.85 -9.70
CA PRO A 111 0.40 -8.04 -9.91
C PRO A 111 -0.77 -9.00 -10.08
N SER A 112 -1.79 -8.85 -9.25
CA SER A 112 -3.02 -9.61 -9.45
C SER A 112 -3.49 -9.28 -10.86
N MET A 113 -3.48 -10.28 -11.74
CA MET A 113 -4.34 -10.28 -12.93
C MET A 113 -5.77 -10.35 -12.40
N LYS A 114 -6.25 -9.26 -11.77
CA LYS A 114 -7.69 -9.12 -11.53
C LYS A 114 -8.31 -9.18 -12.92
N ALA A 115 -9.21 -10.14 -13.12
CA ALA A 115 -10.10 -10.09 -14.27
C ALA A 115 -10.67 -8.67 -14.30
N LYS A 116 -10.32 -7.89 -15.33
CA LYS A 116 -10.80 -6.51 -15.49
C LYS A 116 -12.30 -6.53 -15.26
N THR A 117 -12.79 -5.73 -14.33
CA THR A 117 -14.23 -5.59 -14.16
C THR A 117 -14.82 -5.09 -15.48
N ASP A 118 -16.08 -5.35 -15.79
CA ASP A 118 -16.67 -4.87 -17.04
C ASP A 118 -16.63 -3.33 -17.14
N ILE A 119 -16.56 -2.65 -16.00
CA ILE A 119 -16.32 -1.20 -15.89
C ILE A 119 -14.90 -0.83 -16.34
N ASP A 120 -13.87 -1.59 -15.95
CA ASP A 120 -12.49 -1.34 -16.38
C ASP A 120 -12.32 -1.58 -17.88
N LYS A 121 -12.94 -2.64 -18.42
CA LYS A 121 -12.91 -2.94 -19.86
C LYS A 121 -13.56 -1.82 -20.67
N LYS A 122 -14.71 -1.31 -20.20
CA LYS A 122 -15.44 -0.25 -20.88
C LYS A 122 -14.76 1.11 -20.74
N THR A 123 -14.13 1.38 -19.60
CA THR A 123 -13.28 2.57 -19.40
C THR A 123 -12.10 2.57 -20.38
N GLU A 124 -11.43 1.43 -20.54
CA GLU A 124 -10.33 1.28 -21.50
C GLU A 124 -10.80 1.42 -22.94
N GLN A 125 -11.94 0.82 -23.29
CA GLN A 125 -12.57 0.95 -24.60
C GLN A 125 -12.89 2.42 -24.92
N VAL A 126 -13.42 3.19 -23.95
CA VAL A 126 -13.71 4.61 -24.12
C VAL A 126 -12.41 5.41 -24.31
N HIS A 127 -11.37 5.14 -23.52
CA HIS A 127 -10.08 5.83 -23.67
C HIS A 127 -9.44 5.55 -25.03
N GLN A 128 -9.43 4.31 -25.49
CA GLN A 128 -8.93 3.93 -26.80
C GLN A 128 -9.76 4.58 -27.91
N THR A 129 -11.09 4.54 -27.81
CA THR A 129 -11.99 5.14 -28.79
C THR A 129 -11.82 6.66 -28.86
N VAL A 130 -11.72 7.35 -27.72
CA VAL A 130 -11.48 8.81 -27.67
C VAL A 130 -10.10 9.17 -28.22
N ALA A 131 -9.06 8.40 -27.89
CA ALA A 131 -7.73 8.61 -28.44
C ALA A 131 -7.69 8.39 -29.96
N GLU A 132 -8.33 7.33 -30.47
CA GLU A 132 -8.42 7.03 -31.89
C GLU A 132 -9.27 8.05 -32.66
N ILE A 133 -10.37 8.55 -32.07
CA ILE A 133 -11.20 9.62 -32.64
C ILE A 133 -10.42 10.93 -32.73
N MET A 134 -9.70 11.28 -31.65
CA MET A 134 -8.88 12.50 -31.58
C MET A 134 -7.68 12.48 -32.54
N GLU A 135 -7.04 11.31 -32.70
CA GLU A 135 -5.93 11.13 -33.64
C GLU A 135 -6.42 11.14 -35.10
N LYS A 136 -7.61 10.58 -35.38
CA LYS A 136 -8.11 10.48 -36.76
C LYS A 136 -8.68 11.78 -37.33
N ARG A 137 -9.25 12.72 -36.57
CA ARG A 137 -10.20 13.70 -37.16
C ARG A 137 -10.21 15.09 -36.53
N ARG A 138 -9.71 16.07 -37.30
CA ARG A 138 -9.86 17.53 -37.09
C ARG A 138 -11.26 18.05 -37.54
N GLN A 139 -12.40 17.55 -37.06
CA GLN A 139 -13.72 18.11 -37.50
C GLN A 139 -14.83 18.08 -36.42
N GLN A 140 -15.09 19.27 -35.89
CA GLN A 140 -15.76 19.57 -34.60
C GLN A 140 -17.28 19.28 -34.46
N TYR A 141 -18.01 18.90 -35.52
CA TYR A 141 -19.49 18.87 -35.46
C TYR A 141 -20.11 17.47 -35.32
N VAL A 142 -19.51 16.44 -35.94
CA VAL A 142 -19.95 15.03 -35.77
C VAL A 142 -19.57 14.51 -34.36
N GLU A 143 -18.55 15.12 -33.75
CA GLU A 143 -17.97 14.78 -32.44
C GLU A 143 -18.97 14.86 -31.27
N GLY A 144 -19.83 15.88 -31.23
CA GLY A 144 -20.79 16.07 -30.12
C GLY A 144 -21.90 15.01 -30.07
N LEU A 145 -22.30 14.48 -31.23
CA LEU A 145 -23.36 13.46 -31.34
C LEU A 145 -22.85 12.05 -30.95
N GLU A 146 -21.63 11.69 -31.35
CA GLU A 146 -21.03 10.38 -31.00
C GLU A 146 -20.61 10.30 -29.52
N LEU A 147 -20.08 11.39 -28.96
CA LEU A 147 -19.77 11.48 -27.52
C LEU A 147 -21.04 11.35 -26.67
N ALA A 148 -22.14 11.99 -27.05
CA ALA A 148 -23.41 11.87 -26.34
C ALA A 148 -23.89 10.41 -26.31
N GLN A 149 -23.73 9.65 -27.39
CA GLN A 149 -24.09 8.22 -27.42
C GLN A 149 -23.25 7.37 -26.44
N LEU A 150 -21.95 7.63 -26.32
CA LEU A 150 -21.07 6.92 -25.39
C LEU A 150 -21.48 7.10 -23.92
N PHE A 151 -22.13 8.21 -23.60
CA PHE A 151 -22.60 8.54 -22.25
C PHE A 151 -24.14 8.51 -22.14
N ASN A 152 -24.82 7.64 -22.90
CA ASN A 152 -26.27 7.42 -22.81
C ASN A 152 -27.12 8.70 -22.99
N GLY A 153 -26.71 9.59 -23.89
CA GLY A 153 -27.39 10.85 -24.19
C GLY A 153 -27.03 12.01 -23.25
N LEU A 154 -26.11 11.80 -22.30
CA LEU A 154 -25.60 12.91 -21.49
C LEU A 154 -24.81 13.90 -22.34
N ASN A 155 -25.02 15.20 -22.06
CA ASN A 155 -24.28 16.27 -22.70
C ASN A 155 -22.86 16.36 -22.12
N VAL A 156 -21.97 15.56 -22.68
CA VAL A 156 -20.57 15.46 -22.29
C VAL A 156 -19.68 16.01 -23.39
N SER A 157 -18.81 16.94 -23.04
CA SER A 157 -17.73 17.41 -23.91
C SER A 157 -16.37 17.05 -23.31
N VAL A 158 -15.36 16.94 -24.18
CA VAL A 158 -14.00 16.60 -23.76
C VAL A 158 -12.98 17.52 -24.42
N ASN A 159 -12.01 17.97 -23.65
CA ASN A 159 -10.85 18.73 -24.14
C ASN A 159 -9.58 17.92 -23.89
N ALA A 160 -8.71 17.82 -24.89
CA ALA A 160 -7.41 17.18 -24.79
C ALA A 160 -6.30 18.25 -24.73
N HIS A 161 -5.41 18.14 -23.74
CA HIS A 161 -4.24 18.99 -23.61
C HIS A 161 -2.97 18.15 -23.57
N GLU A 162 -1.94 18.53 -24.31
CA GLU A 162 -0.60 17.97 -24.13
C GLU A 162 0.02 18.55 -22.85
N VAL A 163 0.48 17.67 -21.97
CA VAL A 163 1.06 18.05 -20.67
C VAL A 163 2.45 17.42 -20.55
N VAL A 164 3.38 18.18 -19.97
CA VAL A 164 4.74 17.71 -19.66
C VAL A 164 4.88 17.62 -18.14
N ASN A 165 5.34 16.47 -17.63
CA ASN A 165 5.66 16.35 -16.20
C ASN A 165 7.03 16.96 -15.86
N ASP A 166 7.32 17.05 -14.56
CA ASP A 166 8.60 17.46 -13.98
C ASP A 166 9.81 16.65 -14.47
N LYS A 167 9.58 15.41 -14.92
CA LYS A 167 10.58 14.51 -15.48
C LYS A 167 10.68 14.55 -17.01
N GLY A 168 10.02 15.52 -17.67
CA GLY A 168 10.06 15.71 -19.13
C GLY A 168 9.24 14.71 -19.97
N THR A 169 8.46 13.84 -19.34
CA THR A 169 7.53 12.92 -20.03
C THR A 169 6.32 13.71 -20.55
N ARG A 170 6.01 13.55 -21.84
CA ARG A 170 4.84 14.15 -22.50
C ARG A 170 3.70 13.15 -22.51
N PHE A 171 2.51 13.60 -22.14
CA PHE A 171 1.28 12.80 -22.24
C PHE A 171 0.07 13.70 -22.52
N ILE A 172 -0.95 13.13 -23.15
CA ILE A 172 -2.21 13.81 -23.40
C ILE A 172 -3.11 13.63 -22.19
N ARG A 173 -3.63 14.73 -21.65
CA ARG A 173 -4.61 14.73 -20.55
C ARG A 173 -5.97 15.13 -21.09
N TYR A 174 -6.96 14.29 -20.83
CA TYR A 174 -8.36 14.55 -21.17
C TYR A 174 -9.10 15.19 -19.99
N PHE A 175 -9.81 16.27 -20.26
CA PHE A 175 -10.68 16.97 -19.32
C PHE A 175 -12.12 16.82 -19.78
N PHE A 176 -12.95 16.18 -18.96
CA PHE A 176 -14.36 15.92 -19.27
C PHE A 176 -15.25 16.97 -18.61
N TYR A 177 -16.28 17.37 -19.33
CA TYR A 177 -17.27 18.34 -18.85
C TYR A 177 -18.66 17.76 -19.02
N LEU A 178 -19.45 17.76 -17.95
CA LEU A 178 -20.86 17.41 -17.97
C LEU A 178 -21.67 18.69 -17.86
N ASN A 179 -22.53 18.98 -18.85
CA ASN A 179 -23.28 20.25 -18.92
C ASN A 179 -22.37 21.50 -18.76
N GLY A 180 -21.18 21.46 -19.36
CA GLY A 180 -20.18 22.54 -19.30
C GLY A 180 -19.41 22.64 -17.98
N LYS A 181 -19.66 21.78 -16.98
CA LYS A 181 -18.91 21.75 -15.72
C LYS A 181 -17.85 20.65 -15.73
N LEU A 182 -16.60 21.00 -15.41
CA LEU A 182 -15.50 20.05 -15.30
C LEU A 182 -15.87 18.97 -14.28
N THR A 183 -15.98 17.74 -14.74
CA THR A 183 -16.49 16.61 -13.95
C THR A 183 -15.62 15.39 -14.19
N ALA A 184 -15.29 14.64 -13.13
CA ALA A 184 -14.48 13.44 -13.24
C ALA A 184 -15.20 12.36 -14.08
N LEU A 185 -14.46 11.68 -14.98
CA LEU A 185 -15.02 10.66 -15.87
C LEU A 185 -15.80 9.57 -15.10
N ASN A 186 -15.26 9.08 -13.99
CA ASN A 186 -15.92 8.04 -13.17
C ASN A 186 -17.30 8.49 -12.67
N MET A 187 -17.45 9.78 -12.35
CA MET A 187 -18.72 10.35 -11.90
C MET A 187 -19.72 10.44 -13.06
N ILE A 188 -19.26 10.89 -14.24
CA ILE A 188 -20.09 10.93 -15.46
C ILE A 188 -20.56 9.51 -15.82
N MET A 189 -19.67 8.52 -15.77
CA MET A 189 -20.00 7.13 -16.04
C MET A 189 -21.02 6.59 -15.04
N ALA A 190 -20.86 6.86 -13.74
CA ALA A 190 -21.83 6.47 -12.72
C ALA A 190 -23.23 7.05 -13.00
N ILE A 191 -23.31 8.35 -13.31
CA ILE A 191 -24.55 9.03 -13.68
C ILE A 191 -25.16 8.41 -14.95
N ALA A 192 -24.35 8.17 -15.98
CA ALA A 192 -24.79 7.55 -17.23
C ALA A 192 -25.39 6.16 -17.01
N TYR A 193 -24.82 5.37 -16.10
CA TYR A 193 -25.33 4.04 -15.74
C TYR A 193 -26.63 4.10 -14.93
N GLU A 194 -26.79 5.08 -14.03
CA GLU A 194 -28.04 5.27 -13.30
C GLU A 194 -29.17 5.79 -14.19
N HIS A 195 -28.87 6.73 -15.10
CA HIS A 195 -29.85 7.29 -16.04
C HIS A 195 -30.45 6.27 -17.01
N HIS A 196 -29.76 5.14 -17.24
CA HIS A 196 -30.20 4.08 -18.13
C HIS A 196 -30.98 2.96 -17.42
N LYS A 197 -31.12 3.00 -16.08
CA LYS A 197 -32.02 2.07 -15.39
C LYS A 197 -33.47 2.45 -15.71
N PRO A 198 -34.31 1.53 -16.22
CA PRO A 198 -35.74 1.80 -16.35
C PRO A 198 -36.30 2.10 -14.95
N ALA A 199 -37.18 3.11 -14.86
CA ALA A 199 -37.90 3.40 -13.64
C ALA A 199 -38.67 2.13 -13.22
N VAL A 200 -38.44 1.70 -11.97
CA VAL A 200 -39.17 0.59 -11.33
C VAL A 200 -40.63 0.94 -11.16
#